data_AF-W0HLK6-F1
#
_entry.id   AF-W0HLK6-F1
#
_cell.length_a   1.000
_cell.length_b   1.000
_cell.length_c   1.000
_cell.angle_alpha   90.00
_cell.angle_beta   90.00
_cell.angle_gamma   90.00
#
_symmetry.space_group_name_H-M   'P 1'
#
loop_
_entity.id
_entity.type
_entity.pdbx_description
1 polymer ?
#
loop_
_entity_poly.entity_id
_entity_poly.type
_entity_poly.pdbx_seq_one_letter_code
_entity_poly.pdbx_strand_id
1 'polypeptide(L)' 'MTRSLYSHIARSAAIHENAGSLTQAANLWRQANELAVLKANLDWTSHRAHVCEARLSLAAKAARVRNGGNISHLTNSVI' A
#
# COMPACT_ATOMS: atom_id res chain seq x y z
N MET A 1 -22.58 5.66 -21.90
CA MET A 1 -21.36 4.82 -21.95
C MET A 1 -21.20 4.12 -20.61
N THR A 2 -21.41 2.81 -20.56
CA THR A 2 -21.18 2.00 -19.37
C THR A 2 -19.68 1.93 -19.10
N ARG A 3 -19.23 2.54 -18.01
CA ARG A 3 -17.83 2.51 -17.60
C ARG A 3 -17.47 1.07 -17.21
N SER A 4 -16.41 0.50 -17.79
CA SER A 4 -16.01 -0.88 -17.46
C SER A 4 -15.73 -1.03 -15.96
N LEU A 5 -16.09 -2.18 -15.39
CA LEU A 5 -15.86 -2.47 -13.97
C LEU A 5 -14.38 -2.30 -13.59
N TYR A 6 -13.48 -2.77 -14.45
CA TYR A 6 -12.03 -2.49 -14.38
C TYR A 6 -11.75 -1.00 -14.18
N SER A 7 -12.29 -0.15 -15.06
CA SER A 7 -12.06 1.30 -14.99
C SER A 7 -12.58 1.90 -13.70
N HIS A 8 -13.71 1.40 -13.18
CA HIS A 8 -14.27 1.83 -11.90
C HIS A 8 -13.32 1.52 -10.74
N ILE A 9 -12.90 0.26 -10.61
CA ILE A 9 -12.02 -0.20 -9.54
C ILE A 9 -10.65 0.48 -9.62
N ALA A 10 -10.05 0.57 -10.81
CA ALA A 10 -8.74 1.21 -11.00
C ALA A 10 -8.74 2.70 -10.57
N ARG A 11 -9.84 3.43 -10.83
CA ARG A 11 -9.95 4.83 -10.34
C ARG A 11 -10.10 4.88 -8.82
N SER A 12 -10.89 3.97 -8.25
CA SER A 12 -11.03 3.89 -6.79
C SER A 12 -9.67 3.62 -6.14
N ALA A 13 -8.90 2.68 -6.68
CA ALA A 13 -7.55 2.37 -6.23
C ALA A 13 -6.63 3.60 -6.25
N ALA A 14 -6.64 4.37 -7.34
CA ALA A 14 -5.86 5.61 -7.46
C ALA A 14 -6.28 6.69 -6.44
N ILE A 15 -7.58 6.82 -6.15
CA ILE A 15 -8.09 7.75 -5.13
C ILE A 15 -7.55 7.37 -3.74
N HIS A 16 -7.67 6.10 -3.36
CA HIS A 16 -7.16 5.63 -2.07
C HIS A 16 -5.64 5.75 -1.97
N GLU A 17 -4.92 5.54 -3.06
CA GLU A 17 -3.47 5.69 -3.09
C GLU A 17 -3.04 7.15 -2.86
N ASN A 18 -3.72 8.10 -3.51
CA ASN A 18 -3.48 9.52 -3.31
C ASN A 18 -3.87 9.98 -1.89
N ALA A 19 -4.90 9.37 -1.31
CA ALA A 19 -5.31 9.61 0.07
C ALA A 19 -4.38 8.95 1.11
N GLY A 20 -3.34 8.21 0.68
CA GLY A 20 -2.43 7.50 1.59
C GLY A 20 -3.03 6.25 2.24
N SER A 21 -4.24 5.84 1.84
CA SER A 21 -4.90 4.61 2.27
C SER A 21 -4.34 3.40 1.51
N LEU A 22 -3.04 3.16 1.69
CA LEU A 22 -2.25 2.23 0.85
C LEU A 22 -2.74 0.77 0.93
N THR A 23 -3.28 0.33 2.06
CA THR A 23 -3.86 -1.02 2.20
C THR A 23 -5.07 -1.21 1.30
N GLN A 24 -5.99 -0.24 1.30
CA GLN A 24 -7.18 -0.27 0.44
C GLN A 24 -6.79 -0.12 -1.03
N ALA A 25 -5.81 0.74 -1.34
CA ALA A 25 -5.28 0.90 -2.69
C ALA A 25 -4.69 -0.42 -3.23
N ALA A 26 -3.86 -1.13 -2.44
CA ALA A 26 -3.27 -2.40 -2.84
C ALA A 26 -4.34 -3.45 -3.18
N ASN A 27 -5.35 -3.58 -2.33
CA ASN A 27 -6.45 -4.53 -2.54
C ASN A 27 -7.25 -4.20 -3.80
N LEU A 28 -7.56 -2.92 -4.04
CA LEU A 28 -8.28 -2.49 -5.24
C LEU A 28 -7.44 -2.68 -6.50
N TRP A 29 -6.11 -2.46 -6.44
CA TRP A 29 -5.23 -2.76 -7.56
C TRP A 29 -5.20 -4.26 -7.91
N ARG A 30 -5.26 -5.15 -6.91
CA ARG A 30 -5.37 -6.61 -7.14
C ARG A 30 -6.72 -6.99 -7.77
N GLN A 31 -7.83 -6.40 -7.30
CA GLN A 31 -9.14 -6.61 -7.93
C GLN A 31 -9.17 -6.10 -9.38
N ALA A 32 -8.53 -4.95 -9.65
CA ALA A 32 -8.40 -4.45 -11.01
C ALA A 32 -7.54 -5.37 -11.89
N ASN A 33 -6.52 -6.03 -11.32
CA ASN A 33 -5.70 -7.02 -12.01
C ASN A 33 -6.53 -8.23 -12.45
N GLU A 34 -7.39 -8.77 -11.57
CA GLU A 34 -8.27 -9.90 -11.89
C GLU A 34 -9.23 -9.61 -13.05
N LEU A 35 -9.60 -8.34 -13.24
CA LEU A 35 -10.48 -7.89 -14.33
C LEU A 35 -9.72 -7.42 -15.59
N ALA A 36 -8.39 -7.38 -15.53
CA ALA A 36 -7.58 -6.87 -16.64
C ALA A 36 -7.45 -7.92 -17.74
N VAL A 37 -7.99 -7.61 -18.92
CA VAL A 37 -7.90 -8.47 -20.10
C VAL A 37 -6.59 -8.24 -20.87
N LEU A 38 -6.12 -7.00 -20.89
CA LEU A 38 -4.89 -6.63 -21.61
C LEU A 38 -3.67 -6.87 -20.73
N LYS A 39 -2.62 -7.47 -21.29
CA LYS A 39 -1.35 -7.71 -20.60
C LYS A 39 -0.76 -6.45 -19.97
N ALA A 40 -0.79 -5.32 -20.68
CA ALA A 40 -0.32 -4.04 -20.14
C ALA A 40 -1.08 -3.62 -18.88
N ASN A 41 -2.40 -3.88 -18.81
CA ASN A 41 -3.20 -3.58 -17.64
C ASN A 41 -2.90 -4.54 -16.48
N LEU A 42 -2.64 -5.82 -16.78
CA LEU A 42 -2.20 -6.80 -15.79
C LEU A 42 -0.86 -6.38 -15.18
N ASP A 43 0.15 -6.12 -16.01
CA ASP A 43 1.48 -5.74 -15.56
C ASP A 43 1.44 -4.44 -14.73
N TRP A 44 0.68 -3.44 -15.21
CA TRP A 44 0.52 -2.18 -14.51
C TRP A 44 -0.16 -2.34 -13.15
N THR A 45 -1.31 -3.01 -13.09
CA THR A 45 -2.07 -3.19 -11.84
C THR A 45 -1.31 -4.04 -10.83
N SER A 46 -0.59 -5.07 -11.29
CA SER A 46 0.29 -5.89 -10.45
C SER A 46 1.43 -5.06 -9.85
N HIS A 47 2.11 -4.26 -10.68
CA HIS A 47 3.16 -3.37 -10.22
C HIS A 47 2.65 -2.35 -9.18
N ARG A 48 1.46 -1.78 -9.40
CA ARG A 48 0.88 -0.79 -8.48
C ARG A 48 0.47 -1.39 -7.14
N ALA A 49 -0.09 -2.60 -7.14
CA ALA A 49 -0.34 -3.34 -5.90
C ALA A 49 0.96 -3.54 -5.11
N HIS A 50 2.02 -3.99 -5.79
CA HIS A 50 3.34 -4.19 -5.17
C HIS A 50 3.92 -2.90 -4.58
N VAL A 51 3.85 -1.78 -5.30
CA VAL A 51 4.33 -0.47 -4.80
C VAL A 51 3.57 -0.05 -3.54
N CYS A 52 2.25 -0.24 -3.48
CA CYS A 52 1.45 0.07 -2.29
C CYS A 52 1.88 -0.79 -1.09
N GLU A 53 2.06 -2.10 -1.29
CA GLU A 53 2.55 -3.03 -0.27
C GLU A 53 3.96 -2.69 0.21
N ALA A 54 4.88 -2.33 -0.70
CA ALA A 54 6.23 -1.91 -0.36
C ALA A 54 6.24 -0.63 0.49
N ARG A 55 5.39 0.36 0.16
CA ARG A 55 5.24 1.59 0.94
C ARG A 55 4.69 1.31 2.35
N LEU A 56 3.75 0.37 2.48
CA LEU A 56 3.26 -0.09 3.79
C LEU A 56 4.37 -0.74 4.62
N SER A 57 5.15 -1.64 4.00
CA SER A 57 6.28 -2.30 4.67
C SER A 57 7.34 -1.29 5.12
N LEU A 58 7.66 -0.30 4.29
CA LEU A 58 8.59 0.76 4.64
C LEU A 58 8.07 1.63 5.79
N ALA A 59 6.80 2.00 5.78
CA ALA A 59 6.17 2.74 6.87
C ALA A 59 6.21 1.96 8.19
N ALA A 60 5.94 0.65 8.15
CA ALA A 60 6.04 -0.22 9.32
C ALA A 60 7.47 -0.34 9.85
N LYS A 61 8.46 -0.48 8.96
CA LYS A 61 9.89 -0.47 9.33
C LYS A 61 10.30 0.84 9.99
N ALA A 62 9.90 1.98 9.41
CA ALA A 62 10.18 3.30 9.97
C ALA A 62 9.54 3.48 11.36
N ALA A 63 8.33 2.98 11.57
CA ALA A 63 7.67 3.01 12.88
C ALA A 63 8.43 2.17 13.93
N ARG A 64 8.94 0.98 13.54
CA ARG A 64 9.76 0.14 14.43
C ARG A 64 11.07 0.81 14.83
N VAL A 65 11.76 1.45 13.88
CA VAL A 65 13.01 2.19 14.17
C VAL A 65 12.76 3.34 15.14
N ARG A 66 11.66 4.10 14.97
CA ARG A 66 11.29 5.17 15.91
C ARG A 66 10.98 4.67 17.32
N ASN A 67 10.27 3.55 17.45
CA ASN A 67 9.91 2.99 18.75
C ASN A 67 11.07 2.23 19.43
N GLY A 68 11.98 1.64 18.66
CA GLY A 68 13.14 0.89 19.17
C GLY A 68 14.29 1.78 19.64
N GLY A 69 14.28 3.08 19.33
CA GLY A 69 15.31 4.03 19.75
C GLY A 69 15.14 4.62 21.15
N ASN A 70 14.07 4.28 21.89
CA ASN A 70 13.72 4.95 23.15
C ASN A 70 13.77 4.04 24.40
N ILE A 71 14.51 2.92 24.34
CA ILE A 71 14.60 1.96 25.47
C ILE A 71 16.00 1.93 26.12
N SER A 72 16.96 2.73 25.64
CA SER A 72 18.35 2.69 26.15
C SER A 72 18.68 3.70 27.27
N HIS A 73 17.71 4.41 27.86
CA HIS A 73 17.99 5.44 28.87
C HIS A 73 17.22 5.32 30.20
N LEU A 74 16.70 4.15 30.54
CA LEU A 74 15.93 3.90 31.78
C LEU A 74 16.38 2.68 32.58
N THR A 75 17.68 2.36 32.56
CA THR A 75 18.27 1.47 33.57
C THR A 75 19.51 2.12 34.17
N ASN A 76 19.29 2.99 35.15
CA ASN A 76 20.17 3.11 36.32
C ASN A 76 19.41 3.85 37.42
N SER A 77 18.50 3.10 38.04
CA SER A 77 18.04 3.37 39.39
C SER A 77 19.01 2.67 40.36
N VAL A 78 19.46 3.45 41.36
CA VAL A 78 19.82 3.01 42.72
C VAL A 78 21.11 2.16 42.82
N ILE A 79 22.19 2.76 43.33
CA ILE A 79 22.72 2.68 44.72
C ILE A 79 23.67 3.87 44.91
#